data_AF-A0A4Q9NBN7-F1
#
_entry.id   AF-A0A4Q9NBN7-F1
#
_cell.length_a   1.000
_cell.length_b   1.000
_cell.length_c   1.000
_cell.angle_alpha   90.00
_cell.angle_beta   90.00
_cell.angle_gamma   90.00
#
_symmetry.space_group_name_H-M   'P 1'
#
loop_
_entity.id
_entity.type
_entity.pdbx_description
1 polymer ?
#
loop_
_entity_poly.entity_id
_entity_poly.type
_entity_poly.pdbx_seq_one_letter_code
_entity_poly.pdbx_strand_id
1 'polypeptide(L)'
;MPHTLPKSRLRFEHVQVSPPGQIPGLPPPRLSKTRTKPAWYSGRRSYVRGDLRTHFDQELQRLSGDPKAGMFWTFEDYIESVVLKHGHKLIGWPCDIPFGNLSYVHGGVDVLTRLDTLWTSGALKFIPITEDERIAASVDPYQLAPAPKCAHRKSQGGREDIGCARPRPKTNPYNLALRHPKNGPKTPKYVPAEWDE
;
A
#
# COMPACT_ATOMS: atom_id res chain seq x y z
N MET A 1 -27.07 -33.29 53.55
CA MET A 1 -25.86 -32.71 52.91
C MET A 1 -24.76 -33.77 52.99
N PRO A 2 -24.07 -34.19 51.91
CA PRO A 2 -24.03 -33.61 50.56
C PRO A 2 -24.54 -34.57 49.47
N HIS A 3 -25.32 -34.02 48.52
CA HIS A 3 -25.64 -34.70 47.27
C HIS A 3 -24.46 -34.54 46.30
N THR A 4 -23.78 -35.63 45.96
CA THR A 4 -22.73 -35.64 44.95
C THR A 4 -23.36 -35.76 43.56
N LEU A 5 -23.37 -34.67 42.79
CA LEU A 5 -23.73 -34.68 41.38
C LEU A 5 -22.69 -35.48 40.57
N PRO A 6 -23.09 -36.37 39.65
CA PRO A 6 -22.14 -36.96 38.70
C PRO A 6 -21.69 -35.88 37.71
N LYS A 7 -20.38 -35.63 37.65
CA LYS A 7 -19.76 -34.81 36.59
C LYS A 7 -19.97 -35.51 35.24
N SER A 8 -20.94 -35.05 34.47
CA SER A 8 -21.06 -35.39 33.05
C SER A 8 -19.87 -34.78 32.30
N ARG A 9 -18.87 -35.62 32.05
CA ARG A 9 -17.75 -35.30 31.15
C ARG A 9 -18.32 -35.32 29.73
N LEU A 10 -18.76 -34.16 29.23
CA LEU A 10 -19.05 -33.96 27.81
C LEU A 10 -17.81 -34.38 27.02
N ARG A 11 -17.87 -35.55 26.38
CA ARG A 11 -16.89 -35.94 25.37
C ARG A 11 -17.17 -35.07 24.16
N PHE A 12 -16.38 -34.02 23.98
CA PHE A 12 -16.24 -33.41 22.66
C PHE A 12 -15.53 -34.44 21.79
N GLU A 13 -16.31 -35.19 21.01
CA GLU A 13 -15.82 -35.91 19.84
C GLU A 13 -15.07 -34.87 18.98
N HIS A 14 -13.76 -35.03 18.88
CA HIS A 14 -12.95 -34.31 17.90
C HIS A 14 -13.44 -34.76 16.52
N VAL A 15 -14.35 -34.00 15.91
CA VAL A 15 -14.61 -34.10 14.48
C VAL A 15 -13.30 -33.75 13.80
N GLN A 16 -12.59 -34.76 13.33
CA GLN A 16 -11.47 -34.61 12.41
C GLN A 16 -12.07 -34.01 11.13
N VAL A 17 -12.07 -32.68 11.04
CA VAL A 17 -12.29 -31.99 9.77
C VAL A 17 -11.08 -32.34 8.92
N SER A 18 -11.24 -33.35 8.07
CA SER A 18 -10.27 -33.68 7.03
C SER A 18 -9.94 -32.39 6.27
N PRO A 19 -8.66 -32.06 6.06
CA PRO A 19 -8.28 -30.93 5.21
C PRO A 19 -8.98 -31.08 3.85
N PRO A 20 -9.52 -29.99 3.27
CA PRO A 20 -10.12 -30.07 1.95
C PRO A 20 -9.13 -30.71 1.00
N GLY A 21 -9.57 -31.79 0.36
CA GLY A 21 -8.76 -32.66 -0.48
C GLY A 21 -7.91 -31.86 -1.45
N GLN A 22 -6.62 -32.15 -1.44
CA GLN A 22 -5.66 -31.69 -2.42
C GLN A 22 -6.14 -32.15 -3.80
N ILE A 23 -6.56 -31.22 -4.65
CA ILE A 23 -6.99 -31.52 -6.03
C ILE A 23 -5.82 -32.24 -6.73
N PRO A 24 -5.99 -33.47 -7.24
CA PRO A 24 -4.91 -34.20 -7.91
C PRO A 24 -4.50 -33.42 -9.17
N GLY A 25 -3.25 -32.95 -9.22
CA GLY A 25 -2.66 -32.32 -10.40
C GLY A 25 -2.17 -30.88 -10.23
N LEU A 26 -2.43 -30.21 -9.10
CA LEU A 26 -1.76 -28.93 -8.81
C LEU A 26 -0.38 -29.19 -8.19
N PRO A 27 0.72 -28.69 -8.78
CA PRO A 27 2.03 -28.78 -8.16
C PRO A 27 1.98 -28.06 -6.80
N PRO A 28 2.69 -28.56 -5.77
CA PRO A 28 2.79 -27.85 -4.50
C PRO A 28 3.30 -26.42 -4.74
N PRO A 29 2.88 -25.42 -3.94
CA PRO A 29 3.41 -24.06 -4.05
C PRO A 29 4.93 -24.16 -3.97
N ARG A 30 5.56 -23.91 -5.12
CA ARG A 30 7.00 -24.05 -5.30
C ARG A 30 7.63 -23.07 -4.33
N LEU A 31 8.25 -23.55 -3.25
CA LEU A 31 9.09 -22.71 -2.39
C LEU A 31 10.07 -21.98 -3.31
N SER A 32 9.88 -20.68 -3.45
CA SER A 32 10.45 -19.91 -4.55
C SER A 32 11.95 -19.82 -4.34
N LYS A 33 12.72 -20.22 -5.36
CA LYS A 33 14.11 -19.80 -5.50
C LYS A 33 14.11 -18.28 -5.37
N THR A 34 14.85 -17.72 -4.42
CA THR A 34 14.93 -16.26 -4.23
C THR A 34 15.23 -15.61 -5.57
N ARG A 35 14.27 -14.89 -6.14
CA ARG A 35 14.34 -14.44 -7.54
C ARG A 35 15.50 -13.47 -7.75
N THR A 36 16.57 -13.92 -8.41
CA THR A 36 17.80 -13.12 -8.57
C THR A 36 17.53 -11.89 -9.44
N LYS A 37 18.07 -10.73 -9.04
CA LYS A 37 17.86 -9.47 -9.80
C LYS A 37 18.53 -9.57 -11.19
N PRO A 38 17.90 -9.05 -12.25
CA PRO A 38 18.58 -8.83 -13.53
C PRO A 38 19.70 -7.80 -13.42
N ALA A 39 20.71 -7.88 -14.32
CA ALA A 39 21.87 -6.99 -14.33
C ALA A 39 21.53 -5.51 -14.58
N TRP A 40 20.43 -5.23 -15.29
CA TRP A 40 20.00 -3.88 -15.65
C TRP A 40 19.29 -3.11 -14.51
N TYR A 41 19.02 -3.75 -13.37
CA TYR A 41 18.55 -3.04 -12.18
C TYR A 41 19.69 -2.56 -11.29
N SER A 42 19.63 -1.28 -10.92
CA SER A 42 20.58 -0.63 -10.01
C SER A 42 20.77 -1.39 -8.68
N GLY A 43 19.71 -2.00 -8.15
CA GLY A 43 19.76 -2.72 -6.89
C GLY A 43 18.62 -3.72 -6.72
N ARG A 44 18.78 -4.65 -5.77
CA ARG A 44 17.76 -5.67 -5.46
C ARG A 44 16.45 -5.02 -4.99
N ARG A 45 16.53 -3.96 -4.19
CA ARG A 45 15.39 -3.16 -3.75
C ARG A 45 14.61 -2.58 -4.95
N SER A 46 15.31 -1.97 -5.90
CA SER A 46 14.71 -1.40 -7.11
C SER A 46 14.00 -2.47 -7.94
N TYR A 47 14.60 -3.65 -8.04
CA TYR A 47 14.02 -4.80 -8.73
C TYR A 47 12.73 -5.27 -8.08
N VAL A 48 12.78 -5.67 -6.79
CA VAL A 48 11.60 -6.19 -6.07
C VAL A 48 10.47 -5.15 -6.06
N ARG A 49 10.81 -3.87 -5.88
CA ARG A 49 9.83 -2.78 -5.97
C ARG A 49 9.17 -2.71 -7.34
N GLY A 50 9.96 -2.66 -8.41
CA GLY A 50 9.45 -2.52 -9.77
C GLY A 50 8.56 -3.69 -10.13
N ASP A 51 9.01 -4.89 -9.79
CA ASP A 51 8.31 -6.12 -10.10
C ASP A 51 6.99 -6.26 -9.32
N LEU A 52 6.97 -5.93 -8.03
CA LEU A 52 5.73 -5.87 -7.24
C LEU A 52 4.69 -4.93 -7.87
N ARG A 53 5.11 -3.75 -8.35
CA ARG A 53 4.21 -2.81 -9.03
C ARG A 53 3.65 -3.43 -10.30
N THR A 54 4.51 -4.05 -11.11
CA THR A 54 4.10 -4.74 -12.33
C THR A 54 3.09 -5.86 -12.04
N HIS A 55 3.31 -6.67 -11.02
CA HIS A 55 2.35 -7.73 -10.64
C HIS A 55 1.00 -7.17 -10.18
N PHE A 56 0.99 -6.09 -9.40
CA PHE A 56 -0.27 -5.48 -8.96
C PHE A 56 -1.03 -4.87 -10.15
N ASP A 57 -0.34 -4.15 -11.02
CA ASP A 57 -0.94 -3.55 -12.21
C ASP A 57 -1.51 -4.65 -13.13
N GLN A 58 -0.74 -5.71 -13.39
CA GLN A 58 -1.18 -6.85 -14.22
C GLN A 58 -2.39 -7.57 -13.64
N GLU A 59 -2.42 -7.82 -12.33
CA GLU A 59 -3.59 -8.46 -11.72
C GLU A 59 -4.83 -7.56 -11.73
N LEU A 60 -4.67 -6.25 -11.51
CA LEU A 60 -5.80 -5.33 -11.65
C LEU A 60 -6.30 -5.26 -13.09
N GLN A 61 -5.42 -5.22 -14.08
CA GLN A 61 -5.82 -5.28 -15.50
C GLN A 61 -6.54 -6.58 -15.84
N ARG A 62 -6.06 -7.70 -15.31
CA ARG A 62 -6.67 -9.02 -15.51
C ARG A 62 -8.05 -9.11 -14.88
N LEU A 63 -8.21 -8.62 -13.65
CA LEU A 63 -9.46 -8.69 -12.90
C LEU A 63 -10.51 -7.69 -13.43
N SER A 64 -10.09 -6.48 -13.77
CA SER A 64 -10.98 -5.42 -14.25
C SER A 64 -11.25 -5.45 -15.75
N GLY A 65 -10.41 -6.13 -16.53
CA GLY A 65 -10.47 -6.15 -18.00
C GLY A 65 -10.05 -4.83 -18.67
N ASP A 66 -9.62 -3.82 -17.90
CA ASP A 66 -9.15 -2.53 -18.41
C ASP A 66 -7.61 -2.53 -18.47
N PRO A 67 -7.00 -2.41 -19.67
CA PRO A 67 -5.54 -2.37 -19.80
C PRO A 67 -4.91 -1.11 -19.19
N LYS A 68 -5.71 -0.09 -18.86
CA LYS A 68 -5.26 1.12 -18.15
C LYS A 68 -5.45 1.03 -16.65
N ALA A 69 -5.98 -0.09 -16.13
CA ALA A 69 -6.04 -0.32 -14.69
C ALA A 69 -4.62 -0.38 -14.13
N GLY A 70 -4.45 0.22 -12.97
CA GLY A 70 -3.16 0.29 -12.30
C GLY A 70 -3.34 0.59 -10.82
N MET A 71 -2.30 0.26 -10.06
CA MET A 71 -2.29 0.43 -8.61
C MET A 71 -1.96 1.87 -8.24
N PHE A 72 -2.85 2.48 -7.45
CA PHE A 72 -2.63 3.75 -6.80
C PHE A 72 -2.17 3.55 -5.35
N TRP A 73 -1.26 4.42 -4.90
CA TRP A 73 -0.48 4.21 -3.67
C TRP A 73 -0.73 5.27 -2.60
N THR A 74 -1.74 6.09 -2.82
CA THR A 74 -2.33 7.04 -1.87
C THR A 74 -3.69 6.50 -1.49
N PHE A 75 -4.10 6.73 -0.25
CA PHE A 75 -5.38 6.23 0.28
C PHE A 75 -6.54 6.62 -0.62
N GLU A 76 -6.67 7.91 -0.93
CA GLU A 76 -7.78 8.44 -1.70
C GLU A 76 -7.81 7.89 -3.13
N ASP A 77 -6.67 7.93 -3.84
CA ASP A 77 -6.62 7.45 -5.23
C ASP A 77 -6.81 5.93 -5.31
N TYR A 78 -6.39 5.18 -4.29
CA TYR A 78 -6.68 3.76 -4.17
C TYR A 78 -8.18 3.50 -4.02
N ILE A 79 -8.87 4.21 -3.13
CA ILE A 79 -10.32 4.07 -2.96
C ILE A 79 -11.04 4.46 -4.27
N GLU A 80 -10.73 5.63 -4.84
CA GLU A 80 -11.39 6.12 -6.06
C GLU A 80 -11.16 5.18 -7.26
N SER A 81 -9.91 4.78 -7.50
CA SER A 81 -9.54 4.07 -8.73
C SER A 81 -9.60 2.55 -8.60
N VAL A 82 -9.12 1.97 -7.51
CA VAL A 82 -9.04 0.51 -7.36
C VAL A 82 -10.34 -0.05 -6.81
N VAL A 83 -10.87 0.59 -5.77
CA VAL A 83 -12.07 0.10 -5.08
C VAL A 83 -13.34 0.51 -5.80
N LEU A 84 -13.60 1.81 -5.97
CA LEU A 84 -14.88 2.30 -6.51
C LEU A 84 -15.00 2.08 -8.02
N LYS A 85 -13.96 2.42 -8.79
CA LYS A 85 -13.97 2.27 -10.26
C LYS A 85 -13.81 0.82 -10.71
N HIS A 86 -12.88 0.07 -10.11
CA HIS A 86 -12.56 -1.29 -10.54
C HIS A 86 -13.22 -2.39 -9.69
N GLY A 87 -13.83 -2.04 -8.56
CA GLY A 87 -14.62 -2.98 -7.76
C GLY A 87 -13.79 -4.00 -6.97
N HIS A 88 -12.52 -3.72 -6.69
CA HIS A 88 -11.62 -4.67 -6.04
C HIS A 88 -10.93 -4.06 -4.82
N LYS A 89 -10.71 -4.87 -3.78
CA LYS A 89 -9.96 -4.48 -2.59
C LYS A 89 -8.78 -5.41 -2.35
N LEU A 90 -7.69 -4.85 -1.87
CA LEU A 90 -6.49 -5.55 -1.47
C LEU A 90 -6.65 -6.05 -0.02
N ILE A 91 -6.51 -7.36 0.17
CA ILE A 91 -6.54 -8.00 1.49
C ILE A 91 -5.20 -8.64 1.83
N GLY A 92 -4.92 -8.77 3.13
CA GLY A 92 -3.70 -9.42 3.63
C GLY A 92 -2.47 -8.51 3.64
N TRP A 93 -2.68 -7.19 3.57
CA TRP A 93 -1.60 -6.24 3.78
C TRP A 93 -1.15 -6.26 5.25
N PRO A 94 0.17 -6.29 5.55
CA PRO A 94 0.65 -6.34 6.93
C PRO A 94 0.33 -5.07 7.72
N CYS A 95 -0.20 -5.23 8.93
CA CYS A 95 -0.56 -4.10 9.80
C CYS A 95 0.64 -3.23 10.24
N ASP A 96 1.84 -3.81 10.25
CA ASP A 96 3.07 -3.12 10.65
C ASP A 96 3.68 -2.27 9.52
N ILE A 97 3.26 -2.49 8.27
CA ILE A 97 3.76 -1.77 7.10
C ILE A 97 2.70 -0.74 6.68
N PRO A 98 3.00 0.57 6.71
CA PRO A 98 2.08 1.57 6.18
C PRO A 98 1.80 1.31 4.70
N PHE A 99 0.52 1.33 4.32
CA PHE A 99 0.13 1.30 2.92
C PHE A 99 0.54 2.62 2.26
N GLY A 100 1.31 2.53 1.18
CA GLY A 100 1.83 3.71 0.51
C GLY A 100 2.74 3.35 -0.65
N ASN A 101 3.26 4.38 -1.32
CA ASN A 101 4.17 4.15 -2.43
C ASN A 101 5.41 3.39 -1.93
N LEU A 102 5.67 2.24 -2.55
CA LEU A 102 6.77 1.33 -2.20
C LEU A 102 8.17 1.99 -2.22
N SER A 103 8.32 3.14 -2.88
CA SER A 103 9.55 3.94 -2.86
C SER A 103 9.82 4.59 -1.50
N TYR A 104 8.75 4.91 -0.74
CA TYR A 104 8.84 5.60 0.55
C TYR A 104 8.74 4.66 1.75
N VAL A 105 8.52 3.37 1.52
CA VAL A 105 8.45 2.37 2.59
C VAL A 105 9.81 2.26 3.30
N HIS A 106 9.82 2.44 4.62
CA HIS A 106 11.01 2.27 5.46
C HIS A 106 11.31 0.78 5.68
N GLY A 107 12.55 0.43 6.06
CA GLY A 107 12.96 -0.96 6.31
C GLY A 107 13.62 -1.68 5.12
N GLY A 108 14.10 -0.93 4.13
CA GLY A 108 15.03 -1.47 3.14
C GLY A 108 14.38 -2.44 2.14
N VAL A 109 15.14 -3.44 1.71
CA VAL A 109 14.70 -4.47 0.75
C VAL A 109 13.90 -5.58 1.43
N ASP A 110 14.07 -5.79 2.72
CA ASP A 110 13.46 -6.90 3.46
C ASP A 110 11.94 -6.73 3.55
N VAL A 111 11.49 -5.50 3.82
CA VAL A 111 10.06 -5.17 3.83
C VAL A 111 9.40 -5.42 2.47
N LEU A 112 10.07 -5.04 1.38
CA LEU A 112 9.57 -5.33 0.03
C LEU A 112 9.59 -6.82 -0.30
N THR A 113 10.60 -7.54 0.16
CA THR A 113 10.71 -8.99 -0.04
C THR A 113 9.63 -9.74 0.74
N ARG A 114 9.27 -9.26 1.93
CA ARG A 114 8.14 -9.79 2.70
C ARG A 114 6.82 -9.56 1.95
N LEU A 115 6.59 -8.37 1.40
CA LEU A 115 5.40 -8.11 0.58
C LEU A 115 5.36 -9.01 -0.66
N ASP A 116 6.49 -9.20 -1.35
CA ASP A 116 6.63 -10.11 -2.50
C ASP A 116 6.33 -11.57 -2.12
N THR A 117 6.78 -11.98 -0.94
CA THR A 117 6.50 -13.32 -0.39
C THR A 117 5.01 -13.49 -0.09
N LEU A 118 4.39 -12.51 0.56
CA LEU A 118 2.95 -12.54 0.87
C LEU A 118 2.11 -12.56 -0.41
N TRP A 119 2.50 -11.79 -1.41
CA TRP A 119 1.87 -11.81 -2.73
C TRP A 119 2.00 -13.18 -3.40
N THR A 120 3.22 -13.71 -3.48
CA THR A 120 3.49 -15.01 -4.12
C THR A 120 2.80 -16.16 -3.40
N SER A 121 2.66 -16.07 -2.07
CA SER A 121 1.92 -17.06 -1.26
C SER A 121 0.40 -16.95 -1.41
N GLY A 122 -0.12 -15.87 -2.01
CA GLY A 122 -1.54 -15.58 -2.11
C GLY A 122 -2.18 -15.05 -0.81
N ALA A 123 -1.39 -14.81 0.23
CA ALA A 123 -1.84 -14.15 1.46
C ALA A 123 -2.21 -12.68 1.20
N LEU A 124 -1.42 -11.99 0.36
CA LEU A 124 -1.74 -10.67 -0.17
C LEU A 124 -2.36 -10.83 -1.55
N LYS A 125 -3.61 -10.40 -1.73
CA LYS A 125 -4.34 -10.54 -3.01
C LYS A 125 -5.47 -9.55 -3.16
N PHE A 126 -5.90 -9.32 -4.40
CA PHE A 126 -7.12 -8.58 -4.69
C PHE A 126 -8.34 -9.51 -4.63
N ILE A 127 -9.43 -9.01 -4.05
CA ILE A 127 -10.73 -9.68 -4.05
C ILE A 127 -11.81 -8.71 -4.55
N PRO A 128 -12.87 -9.22 -5.22
CA PRO A 128 -14.00 -8.40 -5.58
C PRO A 128 -14.71 -7.87 -4.33
N ILE A 129 -15.18 -6.63 -4.39
CA ILE A 129 -16.01 -6.04 -3.33
C ILE A 129 -17.48 -6.38 -3.56
N THR A 130 -18.22 -6.55 -2.47
CA THR A 130 -19.69 -6.65 -2.53
C THR A 130 -20.30 -5.26 -2.72
N GLU A 131 -21.49 -5.18 -3.32
CA GLU A 131 -22.20 -3.90 -3.49
C GLU A 131 -22.42 -3.16 -2.17
N ASP A 132 -22.77 -3.89 -1.10
CA ASP A 132 -22.95 -3.32 0.24
C ASP A 132 -21.67 -2.64 0.76
N GLU A 133 -20.51 -3.25 0.51
CA GLU A 133 -19.22 -2.68 0.88
C GLU A 133 -18.89 -1.45 0.03
N ARG A 134 -19.29 -1.43 -1.24
CA ARG A 134 -19.13 -0.27 -2.12
C ARG A 134 -19.97 0.92 -1.64
N ILE A 135 -21.21 0.66 -1.19
CA ILE A 135 -22.09 1.67 -0.60
C ILE A 135 -21.50 2.14 0.73
N ALA A 136 -21.07 1.24 1.60
CA ALA A 136 -20.43 1.59 2.86
C ALA A 136 -19.19 2.48 2.65
N ALA A 137 -18.37 2.17 1.65
CA ALA A 137 -17.18 2.96 1.30
C ALA A 137 -17.49 4.38 0.82
N SER A 138 -18.67 4.59 0.23
CA SER A 138 -19.11 5.93 -0.14
C SER A 138 -19.43 6.81 1.08
N VAL A 139 -19.77 6.19 2.21
CA VAL A 139 -20.04 6.86 3.49
C VAL A 139 -18.76 6.95 4.33
N ASP A 140 -18.04 5.85 4.49
CA ASP A 140 -16.78 5.76 5.24
C ASP A 140 -15.72 4.98 4.45
N PRO A 141 -14.80 5.69 3.76
CA PRO A 141 -13.77 5.05 2.95
C PRO A 141 -12.73 4.30 3.79
N TYR A 142 -12.61 4.58 5.09
CA TYR A 142 -11.58 3.95 5.95
C TYR A 142 -11.86 2.47 6.21
N GLN A 143 -13.11 2.02 6.06
CA GLN A 143 -13.48 0.61 6.19
C GLN A 143 -12.81 -0.28 5.13
N LEU A 144 -12.46 0.31 3.98
CA LEU A 144 -11.78 -0.39 2.89
C LEU A 144 -10.29 -0.05 2.80
N ALA A 145 -9.74 0.57 3.86
CA ALA A 145 -8.31 0.79 3.96
C ALA A 145 -7.57 -0.56 3.94
N PRO A 146 -6.56 -0.72 3.07
CA PRO A 146 -5.79 -1.95 3.00
C PRO A 146 -4.95 -2.14 4.27
N ALA A 147 -4.55 -1.07 4.95
CA ALA A 147 -3.77 -1.10 6.18
C ALA A 147 -4.30 -0.08 7.20
N PRO A 148 -4.03 -0.25 8.51
CA PRO A 148 -4.38 0.74 9.53
C PRO A 148 -3.70 2.10 9.33
N LYS A 149 -2.49 2.10 8.73
CA LYS A 149 -1.73 3.30 8.41
C LYS A 149 -1.66 3.43 6.90
N CYS A 150 -2.24 4.50 6.36
CA CYS A 150 -2.22 4.78 4.93
C CYS A 150 -1.53 6.11 4.63
N ALA A 151 -0.81 6.17 3.51
CA ALA A 151 -0.29 7.40 2.96
C ALA A 151 -1.42 8.17 2.28
N HIS A 152 -1.67 9.39 2.72
CA HIS A 152 -2.69 10.26 2.13
C HIS A 152 -2.10 11.14 1.02
N ARG A 153 -2.95 11.59 0.10
CA ARG A 153 -2.61 12.64 -0.86
C ARG A 153 -2.08 13.85 -0.09
N LYS A 154 -0.91 14.36 -0.50
CA LYS A 154 -0.44 15.65 0.00
C LYS A 154 -1.39 16.72 -0.54
N SER A 155 -1.78 17.68 0.31
CA SER A 155 -2.52 18.85 -0.16
C SER A 155 -1.73 19.53 -1.29
N GLN A 156 -2.45 20.04 -2.30
CA GLN A 156 -1.84 20.76 -3.42
C GLN A 156 -1.29 22.13 -2.95
N GLY A 157 -0.22 22.12 -2.17
CA GLY A 157 0.57 23.31 -1.92
C GLY A 157 1.64 23.48 -2.99
N GLY A 158 1.95 24.73 -3.34
CA GLY A 158 3.08 25.06 -4.21
C GLY A 158 4.41 24.48 -3.70
N ARG A 159 5.44 24.44 -4.54
CA ARG A 159 6.77 23.94 -4.14
C ARG A 159 7.28 24.62 -2.86
N GLU A 160 8.05 23.91 -2.05
CA GLU A 160 8.62 24.46 -0.80
C GLU A 160 9.55 25.67 -1.08
N ASP A 161 10.24 25.67 -2.21
CA ASP A 161 11.10 26.75 -2.68
C ASP A 161 10.38 27.75 -3.61
N ILE A 162 9.04 27.77 -3.63
CA ILE A 162 8.30 28.75 -4.42
C ILE A 162 8.78 30.15 -4.03
N GLY A 163 8.99 31.05 -4.99
CA GLY A 163 9.51 32.41 -4.72
C GLY A 163 10.98 32.51 -4.24
N CYS A 164 11.66 31.40 -3.92
CA CYS A 164 13.08 31.41 -3.55
C CYS A 164 13.99 31.52 -4.79
N ALA A 165 15.17 32.13 -4.63
CA ALA A 165 16.22 32.04 -5.64
C ALA A 165 16.73 30.59 -5.75
N ARG A 166 16.78 30.05 -6.96
CA ARG A 166 17.46 28.77 -7.24
C ARG A 166 18.94 29.00 -7.53
N PRO A 167 19.82 28.04 -7.22
CA PRO A 167 21.22 28.13 -7.61
C PRO A 167 21.32 28.28 -9.12
N ARG A 168 22.06 29.30 -9.57
CA ARG A 168 22.36 29.53 -10.98
C ARG A 168 23.82 29.15 -11.22
N PRO A 169 24.14 28.44 -12.32
CA PRO A 169 25.52 28.08 -12.65
C PRO A 169 26.42 29.31 -12.82
N LYS A 170 25.84 30.44 -13.23
CA LYS A 170 26.54 31.71 -13.40
C LYS A 170 26.21 32.65 -12.23
N THR A 171 27.14 32.73 -11.29
CA THR A 171 27.14 33.75 -10.22
C THR A 171 27.63 35.07 -10.79
N ASN A 172 27.22 36.20 -10.20
CA ASN A 172 27.82 37.49 -10.49
C ASN A 172 29.35 37.38 -10.29
N PRO A 173 30.20 37.76 -11.26
CA PRO A 173 31.65 37.69 -11.13
C PRO A 173 32.20 38.44 -9.91
N TYR A 174 31.46 39.40 -9.38
CA TYR A 174 31.80 40.16 -8.18
C TYR A 174 31.16 39.62 -6.88
N ASN A 175 30.48 38.47 -6.95
CA ASN A 175 29.77 37.82 -5.84
C ASN A 175 28.81 38.76 -5.07
N LEU A 176 28.27 39.77 -5.76
CA LEU A 176 27.34 40.73 -5.14
C LEU A 176 25.97 40.07 -4.95
N ALA A 177 25.27 40.50 -3.90
CA ALA A 177 23.90 40.10 -3.63
C ALA A 177 22.97 40.42 -4.82
N LEU A 178 21.89 39.66 -4.96
CA LEU A 178 20.83 39.98 -5.92
C LEU A 178 20.22 41.35 -5.58
N ARG A 179 19.93 42.15 -6.61
CA ARG A 179 19.27 43.46 -6.48
C ARG A 179 17.96 43.41 -5.66
N HIS A 180 17.25 42.28 -5.71
CA HIS A 180 16.08 42.01 -4.89
C HIS A 180 16.23 40.65 -4.18
N PRO A 181 16.09 40.57 -2.85
CA PRO A 181 16.16 39.31 -2.12
C PRO A 181 14.94 38.45 -2.48
N LYS A 182 15.20 37.25 -3.02
CA LYS A 182 14.17 36.25 -3.33
C LYS A 182 14.13 35.22 -2.21
N ASN A 183 13.51 35.59 -1.09
CA ASN A 183 13.47 34.80 0.14
C ASN A 183 12.24 33.88 0.23
N GLY A 184 11.49 33.71 -0.86
CA GLY A 184 10.26 32.93 -0.84
C GLY A 184 9.05 33.63 -0.20
N PRO A 185 7.93 32.91 -0.07
CA PRO A 185 6.74 33.34 0.64
C PRO A 185 7.06 33.84 2.03
N LYS A 186 6.39 34.92 2.42
CA LYS A 186 6.44 35.46 3.79
C LYS A 186 5.48 34.75 4.73
N THR A 187 4.51 34.04 4.17
CA THR A 187 3.52 33.26 4.91
C THR A 187 3.93 31.78 4.95
N PRO A 188 3.62 31.07 6.04
CA PRO A 188 3.77 29.63 6.07
C PRO A 188 2.87 28.99 5.00
N LYS A 189 3.34 27.87 4.44
CA LYS A 189 2.63 27.14 3.37
C LYS A 189 1.28 26.58 3.83
N TYR A 190 1.13 26.36 5.13
CA TYR A 190 -0.08 25.91 5.77
C TYR A 190 -0.35 26.84 6.95
N VAL A 191 -1.55 27.39 7.01
CA VAL A 191 -2.08 28.09 8.18
C VAL A 191 -3.01 27.08 8.86
N PRO A 192 -2.66 26.56 10.04
CA PRO A 192 -3.56 25.68 10.78
C PRO A 192 -4.87 26.42 11.10
N ALA A 193 -5.98 25.69 11.15
CA ALA A 193 -7.31 26.24 11.42
C ALA A 193 -7.46 26.87 12.83
N GLU A 194 -6.44 26.79 13.67
CA GLU A 194 -6.41 27.37 15.03
C GLU A 194 -6.18 28.89 15.05
N TRP A 195 -6.05 29.54 13.89
CA TRP A 195 -5.76 30.98 13.75
C TRP A 195 -6.97 31.83 13.30
N ASP A 196 -8.17 31.23 13.22
CA ASP A 196 -9.43 31.88 12.80
C ASP A 196 -10.39 32.15 13.99
N GLU A 197 -9.86 32.47 15.17
CA GLU A 197 -10.64 32.90 16.36
C GLU A 197 -10.27 34.33 16.78
#